data_AF-A0A9P5PJV3-F1
#
_entry.id   AF-A0A9P5PJV3-F1
#
_cell.length_a   1.000
_cell.length_b   1.000
_cell.length_c   1.000
_cell.angle_alpha   90.00
_cell.angle_beta   90.00
_cell.angle_gamma   90.00
#
_symmetry.space_group_name_H-M   'P 1'
#
loop_
_entity.id
_entity.type
_entity.pdbx_description
1 polymer ?
#
loop_
_entity_poly.entity_id
_entity_poly.type
_entity_poly.pdbx_seq_one_letter_code
_entity_poly.pdbx_strand_id
1 'polypeptide(L)'
;MGQTNKGFGCTHYKEITRHSQHTYENPDDVKDKNAKWTLQCVLGLITIVIPHLSAAGDGHKFKSAVYKEAAQYLSQRIIKRGPKKDKGVKDKIKDLLDIYDAVLYLKNNTSGLTWDDELGMNIGPEEESIWTNIVNEKPMCAPFKKAGWAIF
;
A
#
# COMPACT_ATOMS: atom_id res chain seq x y z
N MET A 1 -13.23 4.01 -24.22
CA MET A 1 -13.86 2.98 -23.36
C MET A 1 -12.85 1.87 -23.13
N GLY A 2 -12.41 1.49 -21.93
CA GLY A 2 -12.47 2.09 -20.61
C GLY A 2 -11.17 1.69 -19.89
N GLN A 3 -10.52 2.66 -19.24
CA GLN A 3 -9.38 2.35 -18.38
C GLN A 3 -9.92 1.79 -17.07
N THR A 4 -9.61 0.53 -16.80
CA THR A 4 -9.93 -0.08 -15.51
C THR A 4 -9.03 0.55 -14.44
N ASN A 5 -9.60 1.48 -13.67
CA ASN A 5 -9.02 1.97 -12.42
C ASN A 5 -8.82 0.76 -11.49
N LYS A 6 -7.58 0.24 -11.44
CA LYS A 6 -7.18 -0.77 -10.47
C LYS A 6 -7.11 -0.07 -9.11
N GLY A 7 -8.07 -0.40 -8.27
CA GLY A 7 -8.48 0.38 -7.09
C GLY A 7 -7.35 0.81 -6.16
N PHE A 8 -7.27 2.13 -5.97
CA PHE A 8 -6.77 2.77 -4.76
C PHE A 8 -7.97 3.15 -3.88
N GLY A 9 -8.68 2.13 -3.38
CA GLY A 9 -9.84 2.31 -2.51
C GLY A 9 -9.55 1.90 -1.08
N CYS A 10 -9.04 2.83 -0.28
CA CYS A 10 -9.06 2.75 1.19
C CYS A 10 -10.50 3.00 1.67
N THR A 11 -11.38 2.00 1.64
CA THR A 11 -12.78 2.19 2.10
C THR A 11 -13.34 1.07 2.98
N HIS A 12 -12.54 0.19 3.58
CA HIS A 12 -13.06 -0.79 4.54
C HIS A 12 -12.08 -1.11 5.68
N TYR A 13 -11.96 -0.19 6.65
CA TYR A 13 -11.41 -0.47 7.98
C TYR A 13 -12.55 -0.60 9.01
N LYS A 14 -13.49 -1.52 8.80
CA LYS A 14 -14.58 -1.79 9.76
C LYS A 14 -14.37 -3.03 10.66
N GLU A 15 -13.23 -3.71 10.60
CA GLU A 15 -13.04 -4.96 11.37
C GLU A 15 -11.62 -5.14 11.95
N ILE A 16 -10.94 -4.06 12.36
CA ILE A 16 -9.66 -4.19 13.09
C ILE A 16 -9.90 -3.83 14.56
N THR A 17 -10.63 -4.69 15.25
CA THR A 17 -10.66 -4.68 16.71
C THR A 17 -9.34 -5.27 17.19
N ARG A 18 -8.60 -4.54 18.05
CA ARG A 18 -7.28 -4.87 18.62
C ARG A 18 -7.15 -6.26 19.30
N HIS A 19 -8.19 -7.09 19.32
CA HIS A 19 -8.31 -8.31 20.15
C HIS A 19 -8.87 -9.54 19.41
N SER A 20 -8.99 -9.55 18.08
CA SER A 20 -9.39 -10.79 17.38
C SER A 20 -8.18 -11.68 17.11
N GLN A 21 -8.15 -12.86 17.74
CA GLN A 21 -7.32 -13.97 17.26
C GLN A 21 -7.77 -14.29 15.83
N HIS A 22 -7.01 -13.83 14.84
CA HIS A 22 -7.29 -14.19 13.45
C HIS A 22 -6.91 -15.66 13.30
N THR A 23 -7.88 -16.52 12.97
CA THR A 23 -7.57 -17.90 12.61
C THR A 23 -6.90 -17.89 11.24
N TYR A 24 -5.66 -18.38 11.18
CA TYR A 24 -4.96 -18.54 9.91
C TYR A 24 -5.67 -19.62 9.08
N GLU A 25 -5.92 -19.35 7.80
CA GLU A 25 -6.38 -20.36 6.86
C GLU A 25 -5.19 -21.29 6.53
N ASN A 26 -5.41 -22.60 6.57
CA ASN A 26 -4.40 -23.57 6.16
C ASN A 26 -4.07 -23.35 4.66
N PRO A 27 -2.80 -23.17 4.27
CA PRO A 27 -2.41 -22.91 2.89
C PRO A 27 -2.92 -23.95 1.88
N ASP A 28 -3.02 -25.22 2.28
CA ASP A 28 -3.49 -26.29 1.42
C ASP A 28 -4.98 -26.15 1.06
N ASP A 29 -5.78 -25.61 1.97
CA ASP A 29 -7.23 -25.42 1.80
C ASP A 29 -7.58 -24.24 0.89
N VAL A 30 -6.60 -23.36 0.62
CA VAL A 30 -6.82 -22.08 -0.06
C VAL A 30 -5.87 -21.83 -1.23
N LYS A 31 -5.02 -22.80 -1.60
CA LYS A 31 -4.03 -22.70 -2.68
C LYS A 31 -4.61 -22.26 -4.04
N ASP A 32 -5.86 -22.65 -4.33
CA ASP A 32 -6.56 -22.33 -5.58
C ASP A 32 -7.38 -21.03 -5.52
N LYS A 33 -7.43 -20.37 -4.35
CA LYS A 33 -8.17 -19.12 -4.17
C LYS A 33 -7.30 -17.91 -4.51
N ASN A 34 -7.90 -16.88 -5.11
CA ASN A 34 -7.20 -15.61 -5.38
C ASN A 34 -6.72 -14.92 -4.11
N ALA A 35 -5.44 -14.56 -4.03
CA ALA A 35 -4.87 -13.85 -2.90
C ALA A 35 -5.57 -12.50 -2.64
N LYS A 36 -5.89 -12.22 -1.37
CA LYS A 36 -6.30 -10.88 -0.90
C LYS A 36 -5.22 -10.27 -0.01
N TRP A 37 -5.00 -8.97 -0.21
CA TRP A 37 -4.11 -8.16 0.61
C TRP A 37 -4.94 -7.50 1.72
N THR A 38 -4.78 -7.97 2.94
CA THR A 38 -5.32 -7.31 4.14
C THR A 38 -4.28 -6.35 4.71
N LEU A 39 -4.68 -5.44 5.61
CA LEU A 39 -3.74 -4.56 6.31
C LEU A 39 -2.64 -5.37 7.00
N GLN A 40 -3.01 -6.46 7.68
CA GLN A 40 -2.06 -7.35 8.35
C GLN A 40 -1.05 -7.97 7.38
N CYS A 41 -1.46 -8.34 6.16
CA CYS A 41 -0.53 -8.79 5.13
C CYS A 41 0.43 -7.68 4.69
N VAL A 42 -0.05 -6.43 4.59
CA VAL A 42 0.77 -5.27 4.22
C VAL A 42 1.75 -4.92 5.35
N LEU A 43 1.31 -4.89 6.60
CA LEU A 43 2.17 -4.67 7.76
C LEU A 43 3.26 -5.75 7.88
N GLY A 44 2.88 -7.03 7.76
CA GLY A 44 3.85 -8.13 7.77
C GLY A 44 4.85 -8.05 6.61
N LEU A 45 4.41 -7.62 5.42
CA LEU A 45 5.30 -7.37 4.29
C LEU A 45 6.28 -6.23 4.59
N ILE A 46 5.81 -5.11 5.13
CA ILE A 46 6.65 -3.96 5.50
C ILE A 46 7.69 -4.36 6.55
N THR A 47 7.31 -5.13 7.58
CA THR A 47 8.23 -5.61 8.61
C THR A 47 9.41 -6.40 8.02
N ILE A 48 9.18 -7.18 6.97
CA ILE A 48 10.24 -7.96 6.29
C ILE A 48 11.10 -7.06 5.41
N VAL A 49 10.49 -6.07 4.76
CA VAL A 49 11.18 -5.24 3.76
C VAL A 49 12.01 -4.13 4.40
N ILE A 50 11.59 -3.57 5.54
CA ILE A 50 12.27 -2.48 6.25
C ILE A 50 13.78 -2.74 6.47
N PRO A 51 14.20 -3.91 6.99
CA PRO A 51 15.63 -4.20 7.20
C PRO A 51 16.46 -4.20 5.92
N HIS A 52 15.83 -4.34 4.76
CA HIS A 52 16.49 -4.38 3.45
C HIS A 52 16.44 -3.06 2.69
N LEU A 53 15.75 -2.03 3.22
CA LEU A 53 15.61 -0.73 2.55
C LEU A 53 16.97 -0.04 2.33
N SER A 54 17.83 -0.01 3.35
CA SER A 54 19.15 0.61 3.26
C SER A 54 20.03 -0.04 2.18
N ALA A 55 19.89 -1.35 1.98
CA ALA A 55 20.63 -2.09 0.96
C ALA A 55 20.03 -1.95 -0.46
N ALA A 56 18.77 -1.53 -0.57
CA ALA A 56 18.09 -1.34 -1.85
C ALA A 56 18.41 0.02 -2.51
N GLY A 57 18.89 0.99 -1.71
CA GLY A 57 19.21 2.36 -2.13
C GLY A 57 18.00 3.10 -2.73
N ASP A 58 18.26 4.24 -3.37
CA ASP A 58 17.23 5.13 -3.94
C ASP A 58 16.40 4.46 -5.06
N GLY A 59 16.92 3.37 -5.65
CA GLY A 59 16.20 2.62 -6.66
C GLY A 59 15.16 1.64 -6.10
N HIS A 60 15.14 1.43 -4.78
CA HIS A 60 14.29 0.46 -4.08
C HIS A 60 14.26 -0.94 -4.72
N LYS A 61 15.39 -1.37 -5.31
CA LYS A 61 15.52 -2.67 -5.98
C LYS A 61 16.00 -3.72 -4.98
N PHE A 62 15.06 -4.51 -4.47
CA PHE A 62 15.39 -5.62 -3.57
C PHE A 62 15.96 -6.83 -4.32
N LYS A 63 16.82 -7.59 -3.63
CA LYS A 63 17.31 -8.87 -4.12
C LYS A 63 16.16 -9.89 -4.19
N SER A 64 16.27 -10.85 -5.12
CA SER A 64 15.26 -11.92 -5.26
C SER A 64 15.01 -12.71 -3.98
N ALA A 65 16.01 -12.82 -3.10
CA ALA A 65 15.88 -13.50 -1.82
C ALA A 65 14.84 -12.83 -0.90
N VAL A 66 14.78 -11.49 -0.89
CA VAL A 66 13.83 -10.72 -0.06
C VAL A 66 12.40 -11.00 -0.49
N TYR A 67 12.14 -11.06 -1.80
CA TYR A 67 10.80 -11.37 -2.31
C TYR A 67 10.36 -12.80 -1.94
N LYS A 68 11.29 -13.76 -1.96
CA LYS A 68 11.01 -15.16 -1.59
C LYS A 68 10.76 -15.31 -0.10
N GLU A 69 11.57 -14.66 0.73
CA GLU A 69 11.40 -14.62 2.18
C GLU A 69 10.04 -14.02 2.55
N ALA A 70 9.70 -12.88 1.94
CA ALA A 70 8.39 -12.25 2.16
C ALA A 70 7.23 -13.14 1.69
N ALA A 71 7.32 -13.79 0.54
CA ALA A 71 6.30 -14.73 0.06
C ALA A 71 6.15 -15.92 1.01
N GLN A 72 7.25 -16.50 1.48
CA GLN A 72 7.24 -17.61 2.42
C GLN A 72 6.58 -17.20 3.75
N TYR A 73 6.98 -16.06 4.33
CA TYR A 73 6.40 -15.54 5.56
C TYR A 73 4.89 -15.32 5.44
N LEU A 74 4.45 -14.72 4.32
CA LEU A 74 3.04 -14.43 4.06
C LEU A 74 2.22 -15.68 3.76
N SER A 75 2.82 -16.70 3.14
CA SER A 75 2.17 -17.98 2.86
C SER A 75 1.87 -18.79 4.12
N GLN A 76 2.63 -18.58 5.21
CA GLN A 76 2.39 -19.20 6.50
C GLN A 76 1.35 -18.45 7.35
N ARG A 77 0.99 -17.22 6.95
CA ARG A 77 0.13 -16.29 7.70
C ARG A 77 -1.04 -15.83 6.84
N ILE A 78 -1.74 -16.81 6.28
CA ILE A 78 -2.88 -16.52 5.41
C ILE A 78 -4.07 -16.14 6.27
N ILE A 79 -4.46 -14.87 6.19
CA ILE A 79 -5.63 -14.36 6.92
C ILE A 79 -6.89 -14.45 6.06
N LYS A 80 -6.74 -14.37 4.72
CA LYS A 80 -7.88 -14.37 3.79
C LYS A 80 -7.46 -14.78 2.38
N ARG A 81 -8.07 -15.86 1.89
CA ARG A 81 -7.86 -16.45 0.55
C ARG A 81 -6.41 -16.86 0.27
N GLY A 82 -6.11 -17.32 -0.93
CA GLY A 82 -4.87 -18.04 -1.22
C GLY A 82 -3.54 -17.32 -0.97
N PRO A 83 -2.45 -18.11 -1.06
CA PRO A 83 -1.10 -17.68 -0.74
C PRO A 83 -0.61 -16.56 -1.68
N LYS A 84 0.24 -15.69 -1.14
CA LYS A 84 0.87 -14.62 -1.92
C LYS A 84 2.15 -15.17 -2.55
N LYS A 85 2.20 -15.17 -3.88
CA LYS A 85 3.35 -15.65 -4.68
C LYS A 85 4.40 -14.55 -4.83
N ASP A 86 5.66 -14.93 -5.07
CA ASP A 86 6.81 -14.02 -5.25
C ASP A 86 6.51 -12.83 -6.17
N LYS A 87 5.89 -13.09 -7.33
CA LYS A 87 5.51 -12.03 -8.29
C LYS A 87 4.52 -11.03 -7.67
N GLY A 88 3.48 -11.54 -6.98
CA GLY A 88 2.49 -10.69 -6.33
C GLY A 88 3.08 -9.89 -5.17
N VAL A 89 4.04 -10.46 -4.44
CA VAL A 89 4.79 -9.76 -3.39
C VAL A 89 5.63 -8.64 -3.99
N LYS A 90 6.38 -8.93 -5.06
CA LYS A 90 7.17 -7.93 -5.78
C LYS A 90 6.31 -6.77 -6.29
N ASP A 91 5.19 -7.08 -6.96
CA ASP A 91 4.26 -6.08 -7.48
C ASP A 91 3.67 -5.25 -6.32
N LYS A 92 3.34 -5.87 -5.19
CA LYS A 92 2.81 -5.15 -4.02
C LYS A 92 3.84 -4.25 -3.35
N ILE A 93 5.12 -4.67 -3.25
CA ILE A 93 6.19 -3.81 -2.74
C ILE A 93 6.33 -2.58 -3.63
N LYS A 94 6.30 -2.76 -4.95
CA LYS A 94 6.33 -1.64 -5.89
C LYS A 94 5.15 -0.69 -5.65
N ASP A 95 3.92 -1.21 -5.56
CA ASP A 95 2.73 -0.38 -5.29
C ASP A 95 2.91 0.44 -3.99
N LEU A 96 3.46 -0.16 -2.93
CA LEU A 96 3.65 0.50 -1.63
C LEU A 96 4.70 1.62 -1.70
N LEU A 97 5.77 1.42 -2.46
CA LEU A 97 6.78 2.46 -2.67
C LEU A 97 6.25 3.59 -3.54
N ASP A 98 5.49 3.27 -4.60
CA ASP A 98 4.84 4.28 -5.44
C ASP A 98 3.86 5.14 -4.60
N ILE A 99 3.14 4.52 -3.65
CA ILE A 99 2.30 5.24 -2.67
C ILE A 99 3.15 6.08 -1.71
N TYR A 100 4.22 5.52 -1.14
CA TYR A 100 5.10 6.22 -0.22
C TYR A 100 5.71 7.47 -0.86
N ASP A 101 6.21 7.36 -2.09
CA ASP A 101 6.78 8.49 -2.84
C ASP A 101 5.73 9.58 -3.11
N ALA A 102 4.48 9.20 -3.41
CA ALA A 102 3.38 10.14 -3.57
C ALA A 102 3.06 10.89 -2.28
N VAL A 103 2.92 10.17 -1.15
CA VAL A 103 2.63 10.80 0.15
C VAL A 103 3.79 11.64 0.65
N LEU A 104 5.03 11.17 0.48
CA LEU A 104 6.23 11.93 0.82
C LEU A 104 6.32 13.22 -0.02
N TYR A 105 6.00 13.15 -1.31
CA TYR A 105 5.92 14.34 -2.16
C TYR A 105 4.88 15.32 -1.62
N LEU A 106 3.67 14.86 -1.32
CA LEU A 106 2.59 15.69 -0.79
C LEU A 106 2.97 16.34 0.55
N LYS A 107 3.54 15.57 1.49
CA LYS A 107 3.98 16.10 2.79
C LYS A 107 5.06 17.17 2.69
N ASN A 108 5.96 17.09 1.69
CA ASN A 108 7.15 17.93 1.63
C ASN A 108 7.08 19.06 0.58
N ASN A 109 6.22 18.96 -0.43
CA ASN A 109 6.28 19.83 -1.62
C ASN A 109 4.99 20.63 -1.86
N THR A 110 3.94 20.48 -1.04
CA THR A 110 2.71 21.27 -1.20
C THR A 110 2.68 22.43 -0.20
N SER A 111 3.30 23.55 -0.55
CA SER A 111 3.20 24.78 0.25
C SER A 111 1.76 25.30 0.28
N GLY A 112 1.27 25.66 1.45
CA GLY A 112 -0.08 26.20 1.64
C GLY A 112 -1.20 25.16 1.73
N LEU A 113 -0.89 23.86 1.56
CA LEU A 113 -1.82 22.76 1.79
C LEU A 113 -1.32 21.92 2.96
N THR A 114 -2.24 21.33 3.73
CA THR A 114 -1.90 20.50 4.89
C THR A 114 -2.24 19.04 4.60
N TRP A 115 -1.30 18.15 4.85
CA TRP A 115 -1.55 16.71 4.82
C TRP A 115 -2.13 16.24 6.15
N ASP A 116 -3.17 15.41 6.07
CA ASP A 116 -3.78 14.66 7.16
C ASP A 116 -3.65 13.15 6.89
N ASP A 117 -3.20 12.38 7.88
CA ASP A 117 -2.95 10.94 7.68
C ASP A 117 -4.24 10.10 7.49
N GLU A 118 -5.41 10.63 7.87
CA GLU A 118 -6.72 10.00 7.67
C GLU A 118 -7.45 10.55 6.44
N LEU A 119 -7.43 11.87 6.25
CA LEU A 119 -8.20 12.59 5.22
C LEU A 119 -7.37 12.95 3.96
N GLY A 120 -6.06 12.74 4.01
CA GLY A 120 -5.13 13.06 2.93
C GLY A 120 -4.93 14.57 2.82
N MET A 121 -4.95 15.08 1.60
CA MET A 121 -4.85 16.53 1.38
C MET A 121 -6.11 17.31 1.77
N ASN A 122 -7.23 16.61 1.95
CA ASN A 122 -8.54 17.15 2.31
C ASN A 122 -9.00 18.40 1.50
N ILE A 123 -8.60 18.53 0.24
CA ILE A 123 -8.75 19.73 -0.61
C ILE A 123 -10.17 20.33 -0.62
N GLY A 124 -10.31 21.58 -0.20
CA GLY A 124 -11.53 22.37 -0.29
C GLY A 124 -11.79 22.95 -1.69
N PRO A 125 -13.00 23.48 -1.97
CA PRO A 125 -13.31 24.13 -3.25
C PRO A 125 -12.35 25.25 -3.64
N GLU A 126 -11.83 25.99 -2.67
CA GLU A 126 -10.88 27.10 -2.85
C GLU A 126 -9.46 26.65 -3.22
N GLU A 127 -9.09 25.41 -2.87
CA GLU A 127 -7.77 24.82 -3.11
C GLU A 127 -7.70 24.00 -4.40
N GLU A 128 -8.81 23.90 -5.13
CA GLU A 128 -9.01 22.96 -6.22
C GLU A 128 -8.10 23.23 -7.45
N SER A 129 -7.79 24.50 -7.69
CA SER A 129 -6.86 24.92 -8.74
C SER A 129 -5.43 24.46 -8.42
N ILE A 130 -5.00 24.58 -7.15
CA ILE A 130 -3.69 24.13 -6.68
C ILE A 130 -3.59 22.61 -6.80
N TRP A 131 -4.63 21.89 -6.37
CA TRP A 131 -4.69 20.43 -6.49
C TRP A 131 -4.57 19.95 -7.94
N THR A 132 -5.27 20.62 -8.85
CA THR A 132 -5.23 20.26 -10.29
C THR A 132 -3.81 20.40 -10.85
N ASN A 133 -3.07 21.44 -10.46
CA ASN A 133 -1.68 21.62 -10.87
C ASN A 133 -0.78 20.49 -10.32
N ILE A 134 -0.93 20.16 -9.03
CA ILE A 134 -0.19 19.06 -8.39
C ILE A 134 -0.43 17.74 -9.12
N VAL A 135 -1.68 17.40 -9.45
CA VAL A 135 -2.01 16.14 -10.14
C VAL A 135 -1.49 16.13 -11.58
N ASN A 136 -1.48 17.28 -12.27
CA ASN A 136 -0.92 17.38 -13.61
C ASN A 136 0.61 17.15 -13.60
N GLU A 137 1.31 17.66 -12.60
CA GLU A 137 2.75 17.43 -12.43
C GLU A 137 3.08 16.04 -11.90
N LYS A 138 2.24 15.52 -11.01
CA LYS A 138 2.42 14.27 -10.26
C LYS A 138 1.11 13.45 -10.23
N PRO A 139 0.76 12.74 -11.31
CA PRO A 139 -0.50 12.00 -11.41
C PRO A 139 -0.70 10.93 -10.31
N MET A 140 0.38 10.38 -9.75
CA MET A 140 0.33 9.42 -8.64
C MET A 140 -0.29 10.00 -7.36
N CYS A 141 -0.35 11.32 -7.22
CA CYS A 141 -0.94 11.98 -6.06
C CYS A 141 -2.48 11.99 -6.09
N ALA A 142 -3.09 11.81 -7.28
CA ALA A 142 -4.53 11.93 -7.48
C ALA A 142 -5.42 11.17 -6.47
N PRO A 143 -5.07 9.94 -6.03
CA PRO A 143 -5.88 9.19 -5.07
C PRO A 143 -5.98 9.85 -3.68
N PHE A 144 -5.06 10.74 -3.30
CA PHE A 144 -4.94 11.27 -1.94
C PHE A 144 -5.64 12.61 -1.71
N LYS A 145 -6.52 13.01 -2.63
CA LYS A 145 -7.28 14.26 -2.51
C LYS A 145 -8.15 14.33 -1.25
N LYS A 146 -8.81 13.21 -0.91
CA LYS A 146 -9.82 13.08 0.17
C LYS A 146 -9.64 11.80 0.97
N ALA A 147 -8.47 11.17 0.86
CA ALA A 147 -8.13 9.95 1.58
C ALA A 147 -6.67 10.00 1.95
N GLY A 148 -6.38 9.79 3.24
CA GLY A 148 -5.03 9.68 3.75
C GLY A 148 -4.47 8.27 3.56
N TRP A 149 -3.32 8.04 4.19
CA TRP A 149 -2.67 6.73 4.16
C TRP A 149 -2.12 6.38 5.54
N ALA A 150 -2.90 5.60 6.29
CA ALA A 150 -2.60 5.17 7.65
C ALA A 150 -1.38 4.25 7.83
N ILE A 151 -0.62 3.98 6.75
CA ILE A 151 0.56 3.10 6.76
C ILE A 151 1.86 3.92 6.65
N PHE A 152 1.78 5.22 6.35
CA PHE A 152 2.94 6.11 6.25
C PHE A 152 3.73 6.15 7.56
#